data_AF-A0A7Y5BAG2-F1
#
_entry.id   AF-A0A7Y5BAG2-F1
#
_cell.length_a   1.000
_cell.length_b   1.000
_cell.length_c   1.000
_cell.angle_alpha   90.00
_cell.angle_beta   90.00
_cell.angle_gamma   90.00
#
_symmetry.space_group_name_H-M   'P 1'
#
loop_
_entity.id
_entity.type
_entity.pdbx_description
1 polymer ?
#
loop_
_entity_poly.entity_id
_entity_poly.type
_entity_poly.pdbx_seq_one_letter_code
_entity_poly.pdbx_strand_id
1 'polypeptide(L)' 'METEKIYNENCLITMKKEIHVNMPDCSNLLFNFDDNNKIIKSKRIADNDSKNAILYYKLTTAIQNSIDKYLNPNAI' A
#
# COMPACT_ATOMS: atom_id res chain seq x y z
N MET A 1 -9.82 -38.14 -12.40
CA MET A 1 -9.65 -37.72 -13.80
C MET A 1 -9.96 -36.26 -13.86
N GLU A 2 -8.94 -35.48 -14.19
CA GLU A 2 -8.86 -34.03 -14.03
C GLU A 2 -9.92 -33.27 -14.80
N THR A 3 -10.43 -32.22 -14.17
CA THR A 3 -11.00 -31.08 -14.90
C THR A 3 -9.97 -29.98 -14.85
N GLU A 4 -9.16 -29.92 -15.89
CA GLU A 4 -8.28 -28.80 -16.21
C GLU A 4 -9.10 -27.51 -16.21
N LYS A 5 -8.83 -26.63 -15.23
CA LYS A 5 -9.31 -25.25 -15.29
C LYS A 5 -8.27 -24.43 -16.02
N ILE A 6 -8.63 -24.09 -17.25
CA ILE A 6 -7.97 -23.19 -18.18
C ILE A 6 -7.45 -21.94 -17.45
N TYR A 7 -6.13 -21.78 -17.41
CA TYR A 7 -5.48 -20.52 -17.09
C TYR A 7 -5.77 -19.53 -18.23
N ASN A 8 -6.55 -18.49 -17.92
CA ASN A 8 -6.73 -17.36 -18.82
C ASN A 8 -5.58 -16.37 -18.59
N GLU A 9 -4.64 -16.31 -19.52
CA GLU A 9 -3.40 -15.50 -19.48
C GLU A 9 -3.62 -13.98 -19.60
N ASN A 10 -4.86 -13.49 -19.42
CA ASN A 10 -5.18 -12.06 -19.36
C ASN A 10 -5.81 -11.61 -18.04
N CYS A 11 -5.71 -12.43 -16.99
CA CYS A 11 -5.99 -11.98 -15.63
C CYS A 11 -4.76 -11.28 -15.06
N LEU A 12 -4.49 -10.04 -15.51
CA LEU A 12 -3.82 -9.05 -14.67
C LEU A 12 -4.76 -8.75 -13.49
N ILE A 13 -4.90 -9.71 -12.57
CA ILE A 13 -5.44 -9.48 -11.24
C ILE A 13 -4.37 -8.61 -10.58
N THR A 14 -4.49 -7.31 -10.81
CA THR A 14 -3.73 -6.28 -10.10
C THR A 14 -4.06 -6.47 -8.63
N MET A 15 -3.23 -7.23 -7.91
CA MET A 15 -3.37 -7.39 -6.47
C MET A 15 -2.92 -6.07 -5.86
N LYS A 16 -3.85 -5.10 -5.85
CA LYS A 16 -3.64 -3.81 -5.20
C LYS A 16 -3.25 -4.09 -3.76
N LYS A 17 -2.00 -3.78 -3.41
CA LYS A 17 -1.52 -3.88 -2.04
C LYS A 17 -2.06 -2.67 -1.28
N GLU A 18 -2.98 -2.93 -0.38
CA GLU A 18 -3.48 -1.94 0.57
C GLU A 18 -2.70 -2.06 1.87
N ILE A 19 -2.08 -0.96 2.30
CA ILE A 19 -1.29 -0.92 3.53
C ILE A 19 -1.83 0.20 4.41
N HIS A 20 -2.29 -0.16 5.60
CA HIS A 20 -2.65 0.77 6.66
C HIS A 20 -1.37 1.16 7.40
N VAL A 21 -1.13 2.45 7.56
CA VAL A 21 0.11 3.00 8.12
C VAL A 21 -0.22 4.02 9.20
N ASN A 22 0.42 3.84 10.36
CA ASN A 22 0.46 4.85 11.42
C ASN A 22 1.69 5.72 11.20
N MET A 23 1.46 6.96 10.80
CA MET A 23 2.50 7.91 10.43
C MET A 23 3.14 8.56 11.66
N PRO A 24 4.37 9.12 11.54
CA PRO A 24 5.04 9.80 12.64
C PRO A 24 4.30 11.05 13.15
N ASP A 25 3.47 11.69 12.31
CA ASP A 25 2.62 12.82 12.67
C ASP A 25 1.31 12.39 13.36
N CYS A 26 1.23 11.14 13.82
CA CYS A 26 0.06 10.49 14.42
C CYS A 26 -1.14 10.38 13.46
N SER A 27 -0.97 10.63 12.16
CA SER A 27 -2.04 10.38 11.20
C SER A 27 -2.11 8.89 10.84
N ASN A 28 -3.34 8.39 10.71
CA ASN A 28 -3.60 7.03 10.25
C ASN A 28 -3.96 7.11 8.76
N LEU A 29 -3.13 6.51 7.90
CA LEU A 29 -3.27 6.57 6.45
C LEU A 29 -3.42 5.17 5.86
N LEU A 30 -4.28 5.04 4.86
CA LEU A 30 -4.27 3.90 3.94
C LEU A 30 -3.56 4.31 2.66
N PHE A 31 -2.62 3.48 2.21
CA PHE A 31 -1.97 3.60 0.90
C PHE A 31 -2.34 2.42 0.01
N ASN A 32 -2.64 2.71 -1.25
CA ASN A 32 -2.86 1.71 -2.29
C ASN A 32 -1.68 1.74 -3.26
N PHE A 33 -1.01 0.61 -3.41
CA PHE A 33 0.12 0.46 -4.31
C PHE A 33 -0.25 -0.30 -5.59
N ASP A 34 0.41 0.03 -6.70
CA ASP A 34 0.45 -0.81 -7.90
C ASP A 34 1.43 -1.99 -7.74
N ASP A 35 1.52 -2.84 -8.76
CA ASP A 35 2.43 -3.99 -8.77
C ASP A 35 3.93 -3.59 -8.76
N ASN A 36 4.23 -2.31 -9.04
CA ASN A 36 5.57 -1.73 -9.01
C ASN A 36 5.87 -0.98 -7.70
N ASN A 37 5.05 -1.15 -6.66
CA ASN A 37 5.14 -0.43 -5.38
C ASN A 37 5.05 1.11 -5.50
N LYS A 38 4.40 1.62 -6.54
CA LYS A 38 4.04 3.04 -6.66
C LYS A 38 2.70 3.29 -6.01
N ILE A 39 2.62 4.36 -5.24
CA ILE A 39 1.36 4.78 -4.60
C ILE A 39 0.42 5.31 -5.67
N ILE A 40 -0.74 4.67 -5.84
CA ILE A 40 -1.82 5.11 -6.72
C ILE A 40 -2.73 6.08 -5.98
N LYS A 41 -3.04 5.78 -4.71
CA LYS A 41 -3.96 6.57 -3.87
C LYS A 41 -3.54 6.52 -2.40
N SER A 42 -3.93 7.55 -1.67
CA SER A 42 -3.90 7.57 -0.21
C SER A 42 -5.22 8.14 0.34
N LYS A 43 -5.60 7.73 1.56
CA LYS A 43 -6.68 8.37 2.32
C LYS A 43 -6.40 8.30 3.83
N ARG A 44 -6.93 9.26 4.59
CA ARG A 44 -6.99 9.14 6.05
C ARG A 44 -8.00 8.07 6.45
N ILE A 45 -7.71 7.34 7.51
CA ILE A 45 -8.60 6.33 8.11
C ILE A 45 -8.88 6.69 9.56
N ALA A 46 -10.02 6.23 10.08
CA ALA A 46 -10.39 6.46 11.47
C ALA A 46 -9.53 5.61 12.42
N ASP A 47 -9.40 6.03 13.67
CA ASP A 47 -8.60 5.32 14.68
C ASP A 47 -9.10 3.90 14.94
N ASN A 48 -10.40 3.65 14.77
CA ASN A 48 -10.95 2.29 14.87
C ASN A 48 -10.41 1.36 13.78
N ASP A 49 -10.09 1.89 12.60
CA ASP A 49 -9.56 1.15 11.45
C ASP A 49 -8.02 1.04 11.47
N SER A 50 -7.36 1.79 12.35
CA SER A 50 -5.89 1.81 12.49
C SER A 50 -5.35 0.75 13.45
N LYS A 51 -6.22 -0.07 14.08
CA LYS A 51 -5.80 -1.17 14.95
C LYS A 51 -4.88 -2.18 14.27
N ASN A 52 -5.01 -2.34 12.95
CA ASN A 52 -4.18 -3.22 12.12
C ASN A 52 -3.11 -2.46 11.31
N ALA A 53 -2.93 -1.16 11.58
CA ALA A 53 -1.98 -0.35 10.85
C ALA A 53 -0.53 -0.64 11.30
N ILE A 54 0.35 -0.72 10.32
CA ILE A 54 1.77 -0.91 10.53
C ILE A 54 2.39 0.44 10.86
N LEU A 55 3.24 0.49 11.88
CA LEU A 55 3.99 1.71 12.20
C LEU A 55 4.92 2.04 11.03
N TYR A 56 4.92 3.30 10.60
CA TYR A 56 5.70 3.75 9.44
C TYR A 56 7.15 3.28 9.46
N TYR A 57 7.82 3.37 10.62
CA TYR A 57 9.23 2.96 10.78
C TYR A 57 9.48 1.44 10.71
N LYS A 58 8.43 0.60 10.75
CA LYS A 58 8.51 -0.86 10.57
C LYS A 58 8.33 -1.30 9.12
N LEU A 59 7.99 -0.38 8.21
CA LEU A 59 7.91 -0.65 6.78
C LEU A 59 9.31 -0.86 6.20
N THR A 60 9.37 -1.49 5.02
CA THR A 60 10.63 -1.59 4.29
C THR A 60 11.06 -0.20 3.79
N THR A 61 12.37 0.03 3.68
CA THR A 61 12.92 1.29 3.18
C THR A 61 12.35 1.68 1.81
N ALA A 62 12.09 0.71 0.94
CA ALA A 62 11.47 0.96 -0.36
C ALA A 62 10.06 1.55 -0.25
N ILE A 63 9.24 1.06 0.68
CA ILE A 63 7.87 1.56 0.91
C ILE A 63 7.92 2.92 1.62
N GLN A 64 8.80 3.08 2.62
CA GLN A 64 9.03 4.36 3.30
C GLN A 64 9.40 5.45 2.30
N ASN A 65 10.39 5.21 1.44
CA ASN A 65 10.81 6.15 0.41
C ASN A 65 9.69 6.47 -0.60
N SER A 66 8.86 5.48 -0.95
CA SER A 66 7.69 5.68 -1.82
C SER A 66 6.66 6.61 -1.17
N ILE A 67 6.38 6.40 0.13
CA ILE A 67 5.48 7.24 0.93
C ILE A 67 6.04 8.66 1.09
N ASP A 68 7.32 8.80 1.45
CA ASP A 68 7.96 10.10 1.65
C ASP A 68 7.94 10.94 0.39
N LYS A 69 8.31 10.34 -0.75
CA LYS A 69 8.25 11.00 -2.06
C LYS A 69 6.82 11.39 -2.43
N TYR A 70 5.84 10.59 -2.06
CA TYR A 70 4.44 10.89 -2.34
C TYR A 70 3.91 12.05 -1.47
N LEU A 71 4.24 12.06 -0.18
CA LEU A 71 3.79 13.08 0.77
C LEU A 71 4.57 14.40 0.60
N ASN A 72 5.84 14.32 0.23
CA ASN A 72 6.69 15.46 0.00
C ASN A 72 7.45 15.32 -1.33
N PRO A 73 6.78 15.53 -2.48
CA PRO A 73 7.41 15.40 -3.79
C PRO A 73 8.53 16.42 -4.04
N ASN A 74 8.60 17.47 -3.21
CA ASN A 74 9.61 18.53 -3.28
C ASN A 74 10.68 18.42 -2.17
N ALA A 75 10.66 17.37 -1.34
CA ALA A 75 11.79 17.09 -0.45
C ALA A 75 13.00 16.72 -1.32
N ILE A 76 13.97 17.61 -1.36
CA ILE A 76 15.27 17.45 -2.01
C ILE A 76 16.19 16.68 -1.07
#